data_AF-A0A356NHR7-F1
#
_entry.id   AF-A0A356NHR7-F1
#
_cell.length_a   1.000
_cell.length_b   1.000
_cell.length_c   1.000
_cell.angle_alpha   90.00
_cell.angle_beta   90.00
_cell.angle_gamma   90.00
#
_symmetry.space_group_name_H-M   'P 1'
#
loop_
_entity.id
_entity.type
_entity.pdbx_description
1 polymer ?
#
loop_
_entity_poly.entity_id
_entity_poly.type
_entity_poly.pdbx_seq_one_letter_code
_entity_poly.pdbx_strand_id
1 'polypeptide(L)'
;LETYLDVDQFLRFLAVNALLSNLDSFLGGTQNHYIYLEPDSNKFQFLPWDMDHSFGAFPLQGTPDSRRDLSIDHPAGMEHTLIERVLSIQHHKETYHAHLDTYLETIFGEEKMLGQIQSAAAFVRPLVGINGPKALDLFDAVLAEEPVWYEPHPLKYFVTERRESVRRQLDGISAGSVLEEGSQDWRAIIPWLLGGLVVFLLNLSAWLWGVVAGFRVSMLWGGLNLFFYPLAPVIYGFVIQKTLGRRSALWAIFCFTCLVGFIIMIIAQESS
;
A
#
# COMPACT_ATOMS: atom_id res chain seq x y z
N LEU A 1 -4.39 15.36 29.24
CA LEU A 1 -3.70 14.29 28.50
C LEU A 1 -2.92 13.40 29.47
N GLU A 2 -1.93 13.96 30.18
CA GLU A 2 -1.06 13.25 31.12
C GLU A 2 -1.75 12.53 32.30
N THR A 3 -3.00 12.91 32.61
CA THR A 3 -3.83 12.22 33.60
C THR A 3 -4.25 10.81 33.15
N TYR A 4 -4.36 10.57 31.85
CA TYR A 4 -4.87 9.33 31.28
C TYR A 4 -3.82 8.57 30.47
N LEU A 5 -2.83 9.26 29.93
CA LEU A 5 -1.78 8.68 29.09
C LEU A 5 -0.44 8.82 29.80
N ASP A 6 0.33 7.74 29.83
CA ASP A 6 1.74 7.80 30.15
C ASP A 6 2.49 8.38 28.93
N VAL A 7 2.66 9.71 28.94
CA VAL A 7 3.12 10.44 27.76
C VAL A 7 4.55 10.05 27.39
N ASP A 8 5.47 9.93 28.36
CA ASP A 8 6.85 9.54 28.03
C ASP A 8 6.90 8.14 27.41
N GLN A 9 6.12 7.20 27.96
CA GLN A 9 6.02 5.85 27.40
C GLN A 9 5.47 5.87 25.96
N PHE A 10 4.42 6.68 25.71
CA PHE A 10 3.87 6.85 24.36
C PHE A 10 4.87 7.50 23.39
N LEU A 11 5.66 8.49 23.84
CA LEU A 11 6.68 9.14 23.02
C LEU A 11 7.80 8.16 22.63
N ARG A 12 8.19 7.24 23.53
CA ARG A 12 9.15 6.17 23.19
C ARG A 12 8.57 5.17 22.19
N PHE A 13 7.30 4.77 22.38
CA PHE A 13 6.58 3.93 21.42
C PHE A 13 6.53 4.59 20.03
N LEU A 14 6.21 5.88 19.98
CA LEU A 14 6.17 6.66 18.75
C LEU A 14 7.55 6.76 18.10
N ALA A 15 8.60 7.06 18.88
CA ALA A 15 9.97 7.19 18.39
C ALA A 15 10.48 5.90 17.74
N VAL A 16 10.22 4.75 18.35
CA VAL A 16 10.63 3.46 17.77
C VAL A 16 9.88 3.17 16.47
N ASN A 17 8.56 3.37 16.42
CA ASN A 17 7.80 3.15 15.17
C ASN A 17 8.21 4.12 14.06
N ALA A 18 8.47 5.40 14.39
CA ALA A 18 8.93 6.40 13.44
C ALA A 18 10.35 6.12 12.93
N LEU A 19 11.27 5.68 13.80
CA LEU A 19 12.62 5.26 13.40
C LEU A 19 12.57 4.07 12.45
N LEU A 20 11.72 3.09 12.74
CA LEU A 20 11.59 1.90 11.92
C LEU A 20 10.72 2.10 10.67
N SER A 21 10.08 3.27 10.51
CA SER A 21 9.08 3.49 9.46
C SER A 21 8.05 2.34 9.44
N ASN A 22 7.57 1.98 10.63
CA ASN A 22 6.63 0.88 10.83
C ASN A 22 5.21 1.37 10.52
N LEU A 23 4.87 1.45 9.23
CA LEU A 23 3.59 1.96 8.76
C LEU A 23 2.46 0.93 8.89
N ASP A 24 2.78 -0.36 9.03
CA ASP A 24 1.81 -1.40 9.38
C ASP A 24 1.52 -1.43 10.88
N SER A 25 1.23 -0.27 11.47
CA SER A 25 1.07 -0.11 12.90
C SER A 25 0.10 1.03 13.22
N PHE A 26 0.19 1.56 14.43
CA PHE A 26 -0.46 2.80 14.84
C PHE A 26 -0.10 4.03 13.95
N LEU A 27 0.94 3.94 13.10
CA LEU A 27 1.30 5.02 12.18
C LEU A 27 0.45 5.08 10.91
N GLY A 28 0.36 3.98 10.16
CA GLY A 28 -0.40 3.93 8.89
C GLY A 28 -1.81 3.38 9.03
N GLY A 29 -2.18 2.87 10.21
CA GLY A 29 -3.52 2.36 10.51
C GLY A 29 -3.76 2.24 12.02
N THR A 30 -4.70 1.37 12.42
CA THR A 30 -5.08 1.15 13.84
C THR A 30 -4.80 -0.27 14.31
N GLN A 31 -3.74 -0.89 13.80
CA GLN A 31 -3.38 -2.28 14.09
C GLN A 31 -1.99 -2.42 14.71
N ASN A 32 -1.60 -3.66 15.02
CA ASN A 32 -0.26 -4.05 15.47
C ASN A 32 0.25 -3.28 16.70
N HIS A 33 -0.66 -3.04 17.66
CA HIS A 33 -0.32 -2.54 18.99
C HIS A 33 -1.31 -3.04 20.03
N TYR A 34 -0.88 -3.05 21.29
CA TYR A 34 -1.75 -3.20 22.45
C TYR A 34 -1.81 -1.89 23.24
N ILE A 35 -2.97 -1.60 23.82
CA ILE A 35 -3.14 -0.51 24.79
C ILE A 35 -3.39 -1.15 26.16
N TYR A 36 -2.50 -0.88 27.10
CA TYR A 36 -2.54 -1.42 28.45
C TYR A 36 -2.87 -0.31 29.44
N LEU A 37 -3.89 -0.49 30.28
CA LEU A 37 -4.16 0.39 31.42
C LEU A 37 -3.38 -0.12 32.62
N GLU A 38 -2.32 0.58 32.98
CA GLU A 38 -1.44 0.19 34.07
C GLU A 38 -2.13 0.51 35.42
N PRO A 39 -2.36 -0.50 36.30
CA PRO A 39 -3.18 -0.32 37.51
C PRO A 39 -2.65 0.68 38.55
N ASP A 40 -1.33 0.80 38.72
CA ASP A 40 -0.75 1.60 39.80
C ASP A 40 -0.78 3.10 39.46
N SER A 41 -0.44 3.45 38.22
CA SER A 41 -0.46 4.81 37.67
C SER A 41 -1.83 5.22 37.16
N ASN A 42 -2.70 4.24 36.86
CA ASN A 42 -4.00 4.42 36.21
C ASN A 42 -3.89 5.16 34.86
N LYS A 43 -2.81 4.87 34.10
CA LYS A 43 -2.53 5.47 32.80
C LYS A 43 -2.42 4.42 31.70
N PHE A 44 -2.83 4.81 30.49
CA PHE A 44 -2.65 4.01 29.29
C PHE A 44 -1.20 4.04 28.82
N GLN A 45 -0.73 2.87 28.38
CA GLN A 45 0.57 2.62 27.78
C GLN A 45 0.40 1.85 26.46
N PHE A 46 1.27 2.12 25.49
CA PHE A 46 1.22 1.52 24.16
C PHE A 46 2.36 0.51 23.99
N LEU A 47 2.02 -0.71 23.58
CA LEU A 47 2.98 -1.78 23.36
C LEU A 47 2.98 -2.16 21.88
N PRO A 48 4.15 -2.26 21.22
CA PRO A 48 4.19 -2.71 19.84
C PRO A 48 3.85 -4.19 19.75
N TRP A 49 3.24 -4.58 18.64
CA TRP A 49 3.01 -5.95 18.24
C TRP A 49 3.36 -6.08 16.75
N ASP A 50 3.67 -7.28 16.29
CA ASP A 50 3.85 -7.63 14.87
C ASP A 50 4.65 -6.58 14.04
N MET A 51 5.96 -6.55 14.27
CA MET A 51 6.85 -5.54 13.68
C MET A 51 7.57 -6.04 12.42
N ASP A 52 7.03 -7.03 11.72
CA ASP A 52 7.65 -7.66 10.55
C ASP A 52 7.73 -6.73 9.34
N HIS A 53 6.78 -5.81 9.18
CA HIS A 53 6.79 -4.74 8.16
C HIS A 53 7.56 -3.47 8.55
N SER A 54 8.40 -3.54 9.59
CA SER A 54 9.37 -2.50 9.95
C SER A 54 10.46 -2.30 8.88
N PHE A 55 11.39 -1.38 9.13
CA PHE A 55 12.46 -1.01 8.20
C PHE A 55 11.92 -0.49 6.86
N GLY A 56 10.79 0.22 6.95
CA GLY A 56 10.09 0.77 5.80
C GLY A 56 9.59 -0.29 4.83
N ALA A 57 9.37 -1.54 5.24
CA ALA A 57 8.97 -2.63 4.35
C ALA A 57 7.48 -2.63 3.97
N PHE A 58 6.63 -1.86 4.64
CA PHE A 58 5.19 -1.84 4.36
C PHE A 58 4.83 -1.23 2.99
N PRO A 59 4.39 -2.04 2.00
CA PRO A 59 4.32 -1.61 0.60
C PRO A 59 3.08 -0.78 0.25
N LEU A 60 2.10 -0.69 1.16
CA LEU A 60 0.81 -0.05 0.89
C LEU A 60 0.84 1.48 1.10
N GLN A 61 1.93 2.03 1.63
CA GLN A 61 2.02 3.46 1.92
C GLN A 61 3.39 4.03 1.51
N GLY A 62 3.38 5.01 0.60
CA GLY A 62 4.57 5.71 0.13
C GLY A 62 5.49 4.90 -0.78
N THR A 63 6.48 5.57 -1.37
CA THR A 63 7.57 4.92 -2.11
C THR A 63 8.65 4.41 -1.16
N PRO A 64 9.58 3.55 -1.60
CA PRO A 64 10.72 3.17 -0.78
C PRO A 64 11.54 4.37 -0.27
N ASP A 65 11.76 5.38 -1.12
CA ASP A 65 12.48 6.60 -0.74
C ASP A 65 11.71 7.42 0.29
N SER A 66 10.40 7.63 0.09
CA SER A 66 9.60 8.43 1.02
C SER A 66 9.45 7.74 2.38
N ARG A 67 9.49 6.41 2.44
CA ARG A 67 9.49 5.63 3.70
C ARG A 67 10.81 5.73 4.45
N ARG A 68 11.96 5.79 3.76
CA ARG A 68 13.26 6.09 4.39
C ARG A 68 13.31 7.53 4.89
N ASP A 69 12.72 8.45 4.14
CA ASP A 69 12.64 9.87 4.49
C ASP A 69 11.43 10.24 5.35
N LEU A 70 10.71 9.27 5.94
CA LEU A 70 9.47 9.51 6.70
C LEU A 70 9.62 10.65 7.72
N SER A 71 8.68 11.59 7.73
CA SER A 71 8.68 12.70 8.68
C SER A 71 8.64 12.20 10.12
N ILE A 72 9.57 12.67 10.96
CA ILE A 72 9.55 12.35 12.40
C ILE A 72 8.47 13.13 13.14
N ASP A 73 8.05 14.29 12.62
CA ASP A 73 7.05 15.15 13.24
C ASP A 73 5.62 14.79 12.82
N HIS A 74 5.45 14.21 11.64
CA HIS A 74 4.17 13.69 11.14
C HIS A 74 4.30 12.24 10.66
N PRO A 75 4.74 11.29 11.52
CA PRO A 75 5.05 9.92 11.11
C PRO A 75 3.80 9.10 10.77
N ALA A 76 2.61 9.60 11.11
CA ALA A 76 1.31 9.01 10.85
C ALA A 76 0.42 9.90 9.95
N GLY A 77 1.04 10.83 9.22
CA GLY A 77 0.32 11.89 8.51
C GLY A 77 -0.23 12.97 9.46
N MET A 78 -0.88 13.98 8.89
CA MET A 78 -1.35 15.18 9.62
C MET A 78 -2.73 15.01 10.29
N GLU A 79 -3.42 13.90 10.03
CA GLU A 79 -4.80 13.68 10.53
C GLU A 79 -4.84 12.78 11.77
N HIS A 80 -3.71 12.17 12.16
CA HIS A 80 -3.66 11.22 13.27
C HIS A 80 -3.80 11.93 14.62
N THR A 81 -5.05 12.03 15.09
CA THR A 81 -5.47 12.89 16.21
C THR A 81 -4.63 12.78 17.48
N LEU A 82 -4.29 11.56 17.94
CA LEU A 82 -3.54 11.41 19.20
C LEU A 82 -2.09 11.91 19.07
N ILE A 83 -1.39 11.48 18.01
CA ILE A 83 0.00 11.87 17.72
C ILE A 83 0.08 13.39 17.56
N GLU A 84 -0.78 13.98 16.73
CA GLU A 84 -0.80 15.43 16.50
C GLU A 84 -1.06 16.23 17.79
N ARG A 85 -2.00 15.79 18.63
CA ARG A 85 -2.27 16.43 19.94
C ARG A 85 -1.12 16.28 20.93
N VAL A 86 -0.40 15.16 20.90
CA VAL A 86 0.75 14.95 21.79
C VAL A 86 1.92 15.82 21.33
N LEU A 87 2.26 15.82 20.05
CA LEU A 87 3.42 16.53 19.48
C LEU A 87 3.19 18.03 19.29
N SER A 88 1.95 18.52 19.25
CA SER A 88 1.66 19.97 19.28
C SER A 88 2.00 20.63 20.62
N ILE A 89 2.24 19.85 21.68
CA ILE A 89 2.72 20.35 22.97
C ILE A 89 4.25 20.43 22.93
N GLN A 90 4.79 21.64 22.99
CA GLN A 90 6.22 21.92 22.80
C GLN A 90 7.15 21.02 23.63
N HIS A 91 6.89 20.88 24.93
CA HIS A 91 7.74 20.05 25.81
C HIS A 91 7.69 18.56 25.47
N HIS A 92 6.54 18.04 25.00
CA HIS A 92 6.46 16.65 24.53
C HIS A 92 7.26 16.46 23.25
N LYS A 93 7.18 17.42 22.32
CA LYS A 93 7.96 17.39 21.08
C LYS A 93 9.47 17.40 21.35
N GLU A 94 9.92 18.25 22.27
CA GLU A 94 11.32 18.31 22.70
C GLU A 94 11.77 16.98 23.33
N THR A 95 10.94 16.39 24.20
CA THR A 95 11.22 15.09 24.82
C THR A 95 11.29 13.97 23.77
N TYR A 96 10.37 13.98 22.81
CA TYR A 96 10.35 13.05 21.68
C TYR A 96 11.60 13.17 20.80
N HIS A 97 12.01 14.38 20.44
CA HIS A 97 13.24 14.64 19.69
C HIS A 97 14.48 14.20 20.48
N ALA A 98 14.51 14.40 21.79
CA ALA A 98 15.60 13.92 22.65
C ALA A 98 15.69 12.38 22.69
N HIS A 99 14.55 11.67 22.67
CA HIS A 99 14.53 10.21 22.52
C HIS A 99 15.11 9.77 21.18
N LEU A 100 14.69 10.40 20.07
CA LEU A 100 15.22 10.11 18.74
C LEU A 100 16.73 10.33 18.68
N ASP A 101 17.22 11.47 19.15
CA ASP A 101 18.65 11.79 19.21
C ASP A 101 19.43 10.74 20.01
N THR A 102 18.92 10.40 21.21
CA THR A 102 19.52 9.36 22.05
C THR A 102 19.52 7.99 21.35
N TYR A 103 18.45 7.64 20.65
CA TYR A 103 18.32 6.35 19.96
C TYR A 103 19.25 6.24 18.75
N LEU A 104 19.50 7.35 18.04
CA LEU A 104 20.53 7.39 17.00
C LEU A 104 21.92 7.08 17.57
N GLU A 105 22.22 7.40 18.83
CA GLU A 105 23.53 7.09 19.41
C GLU A 105 23.56 5.78 20.21
N THR A 106 22.41 5.12 20.41
CA THR A 106 22.30 3.96 21.32
C THR A 106 21.69 2.72 20.67
N ILE A 107 20.36 2.62 20.58
CA ILE A 107 19.67 1.40 20.14
C ILE A 107 19.62 1.29 18.62
N PHE A 108 19.58 2.42 17.91
CA PHE A 108 19.56 2.48 16.46
C PHE A 108 20.90 2.91 15.86
N GLY A 109 21.97 2.94 16.68
CA GLY A 109 23.35 3.23 16.27
C GLY A 109 23.78 2.35 15.09
N GLU A 110 24.46 2.95 14.10
CA GLU A 110 24.74 2.27 12.82
C GLU A 110 25.53 0.97 13.03
N GLU A 111 26.73 1.04 13.62
CA GLU A 111 27.56 -0.14 13.89
C GLU A 111 26.81 -1.22 14.66
N LYS A 112 26.01 -0.82 15.65
CA LYS A 112 25.21 -1.74 16.47
C LYS A 112 24.14 -2.44 15.65
N MET A 113 23.35 -1.68 14.87
CA MET A 113 22.28 -2.22 14.04
C MET A 113 22.83 -3.13 12.94
N LEU A 114 23.89 -2.69 12.25
CA LEU A 114 24.56 -3.49 11.24
C LEU A 114 25.12 -4.79 11.83
N GLY A 115 25.74 -4.73 13.02
CA GLY A 115 26.22 -5.90 13.74
C GLY A 115 25.10 -6.86 14.16
N GLN A 116 23.96 -6.34 14.62
CA GLN A 116 22.79 -7.15 14.95
C GLN A 116 22.19 -7.83 13.72
N ILE A 117 22.05 -7.10 12.61
CA ILE A 117 21.57 -7.64 11.32
C ILE A 117 22.50 -8.77 10.86
N GLN A 118 23.81 -8.55 10.87
CA GLN A 118 24.78 -9.57 10.45
C GLN A 118 24.77 -10.80 11.35
N SER A 119 24.69 -10.62 12.66
CA SER A 119 24.62 -11.71 13.63
C SER A 119 23.35 -12.56 13.44
N ALA A 120 22.18 -11.91 13.33
CA ALA A 120 20.92 -12.58 13.06
C ALA A 120 20.95 -13.28 11.70
N ALA A 121 21.50 -12.62 10.67
CA ALA A 121 21.62 -13.18 9.34
C ALA A 121 22.48 -14.45 9.33
N ALA A 122 23.64 -14.42 9.98
CA ALA A 122 24.53 -15.58 10.09
C ALA A 122 23.86 -16.77 10.79
N PHE A 123 23.07 -16.50 11.84
CA PHE A 123 22.31 -17.52 12.56
C PHE A 123 21.20 -18.15 11.70
N VAL A 124 20.44 -17.33 10.96
CA VAL A 124 19.26 -17.78 10.20
C VAL A 124 19.62 -18.36 8.84
N ARG A 125 20.75 -17.95 8.22
CA ARG A 125 21.16 -18.38 6.87
C ARG A 125 21.12 -19.89 6.63
N PRO A 126 21.63 -20.76 7.54
CA PRO A 126 21.56 -22.21 7.32
C PRO A 126 20.12 -22.73 7.22
N LEU A 127 19.19 -22.14 7.99
CA LEU A 127 17.77 -22.50 7.98
C LEU A 127 17.09 -22.05 6.68
N VAL A 128 17.45 -20.87 6.17
CA VAL A 128 16.98 -20.40 4.85
C VAL A 128 17.45 -21.34 3.75
N GLY A 129 18.71 -21.80 3.83
CA GLY A 129 19.31 -22.71 2.85
C GLY A 129 18.57 -24.03 2.68
N ILE A 130 17.83 -24.50 3.70
CA ILE A 130 16.98 -25.70 3.62
C ILE A 130 15.90 -25.53 2.53
N ASN A 131 15.45 -24.29 2.27
CA ASN A 131 14.44 -23.98 1.26
C ASN A 131 15.02 -23.82 -0.16
N GLY A 132 16.31 -24.09 -0.35
CA GLY A 132 16.99 -24.11 -1.66
C GLY A 132 17.59 -22.77 -2.11
N PRO A 133 18.26 -22.74 -3.28
CA PRO A 133 19.05 -21.58 -3.73
C PRO A 133 18.26 -20.29 -3.84
N LYS A 134 17.02 -20.35 -4.37
CA LYS A 134 16.17 -19.16 -4.52
C LYS A 134 15.88 -18.46 -3.19
N ALA A 135 15.73 -19.22 -2.10
CA ALA A 135 15.51 -18.63 -0.78
C ALA A 135 16.76 -17.89 -0.29
N LEU A 136 17.95 -18.43 -0.57
CA LEU A 136 19.21 -17.75 -0.28
C LEU A 136 19.40 -16.49 -1.12
N ASP A 137 19.05 -16.52 -2.41
CA ASP A 137 19.13 -15.34 -3.28
C ASP A 137 18.25 -14.19 -2.76
N LEU A 138 17.00 -14.49 -2.37
CA LEU A 138 16.10 -13.50 -1.76
C LEU A 138 16.63 -12.99 -0.41
N PHE A 139 17.19 -13.87 0.41
CA PHE A 139 17.78 -13.51 1.68
C PHE A 139 19.02 -12.62 1.51
N ASP A 140 19.85 -12.89 0.51
CA ASP A 140 21.02 -12.07 0.17
C ASP A 140 20.61 -10.68 -0.34
N ALA A 141 19.50 -10.58 -1.08
CA ALA A 141 18.93 -9.29 -1.48
C ALA A 141 18.49 -8.43 -0.28
N VAL A 142 17.87 -9.01 0.75
CA VAL A 142 17.50 -8.29 2.00
C VAL A 142 18.75 -7.80 2.77
N LEU A 143 19.89 -8.45 2.56
CA LEU A 143 21.18 -8.11 3.18
C LEU A 143 22.12 -7.33 2.24
N ALA A 144 21.63 -6.88 1.09
CA ALA A 144 22.43 -6.09 0.17
C ALA A 144 22.82 -4.74 0.79
N GLU A 145 23.89 -4.13 0.27
CA GLU A 145 24.29 -2.78 0.65
C GLU A 145 23.44 -1.70 -0.04
N GLU A 146 22.80 -2.04 -1.15
CA GLU A 146 21.99 -1.12 -1.95
C GLU A 146 20.72 -1.82 -2.48
N PRO A 147 19.64 -1.06 -2.75
CA PRO A 147 18.39 -1.60 -3.30
C PRO A 147 18.59 -2.32 -4.63
N VAL A 148 17.83 -3.40 -4.83
CA VAL A 148 17.71 -4.07 -6.13
C VAL A 148 16.26 -4.02 -6.61
N TRP A 149 16.01 -4.20 -7.91
CA TRP A 149 14.69 -3.97 -8.51
C TRP A 149 13.54 -4.78 -7.89
N TYR A 150 13.84 -5.93 -7.26
CA TYR A 150 12.88 -6.81 -6.59
C TYR A 150 12.94 -6.78 -5.06
N GLU A 151 13.92 -6.06 -4.49
CA GLU A 151 14.08 -5.86 -3.05
C GLU A 151 14.53 -4.41 -2.80
N PRO A 152 13.57 -3.48 -2.64
CA PRO A 152 13.86 -2.07 -2.47
C PRO A 152 14.20 -1.67 -1.01
N HIS A 153 14.14 -2.61 -0.06
CA HIS A 153 14.33 -2.38 1.37
C HIS A 153 15.44 -3.24 2.02
N PRO A 154 16.67 -3.30 1.48
CA PRO A 154 17.76 -3.95 2.21
C PRO A 154 17.96 -3.32 3.58
N LEU A 155 18.11 -4.15 4.62
CA LEU A 155 18.06 -3.71 6.01
C LEU A 155 19.19 -2.74 6.37
N LYS A 156 20.42 -3.02 5.89
CA LYS A 156 21.60 -2.16 6.16
C LYS A 156 21.43 -0.80 5.49
N TYR A 157 21.05 -0.81 4.21
CA TYR A 157 20.77 0.40 3.45
C TYR A 157 19.69 1.26 4.12
N PHE A 158 18.58 0.64 4.55
CA PHE A 158 17.53 1.36 5.27
C PHE A 158 18.08 2.00 6.55
N VAL A 159 18.85 1.28 7.37
CA VAL A 159 19.41 1.82 8.62
C VAL A 159 20.26 3.05 8.34
N THR A 160 21.20 2.98 7.39
CA THR A 160 22.09 4.11 7.06
C THR A 160 21.29 5.33 6.59
N GLU A 161 20.44 5.16 5.56
CA GLU A 161 19.64 6.27 5.00
C GLU A 161 18.65 6.85 6.01
N ARG A 162 18.02 5.99 6.82
CA ARG A 162 17.04 6.43 7.81
C ARG A 162 17.69 7.25 8.90
N ARG A 163 18.88 6.86 9.35
CA ARG A 163 19.67 7.64 10.33
C ARG A 163 20.02 9.02 9.79
N GLU A 164 20.48 9.09 8.54
CA GLU A 164 20.80 10.36 7.90
C GLU A 164 19.55 11.26 7.77
N SER A 165 18.42 10.71 7.32
CA SER A 165 17.16 11.47 7.24
C SER A 165 16.74 11.99 8.61
N VAL A 166 16.70 11.14 9.65
CA VAL A 166 16.30 11.54 11.00
C VAL A 166 17.25 12.60 11.58
N ARG A 167 18.57 12.44 11.40
CA ARG A 167 19.55 13.44 11.84
C ARG A 167 19.31 14.79 11.17
N ARG A 168 19.12 14.82 9.85
CA ARG A 168 18.81 16.06 9.10
C ARG A 168 17.50 16.71 9.57
N GLN A 169 16.51 15.91 9.95
CA GLN A 169 15.24 16.42 10.48
C GLN A 169 15.41 17.02 11.89
N LEU A 170 16.13 16.36 12.78
CA LEU A 170 16.47 16.89 14.11
C LEU A 170 17.29 18.19 14.03
N ASP A 171 18.20 18.29 13.05
CA ASP A 171 19.01 19.49 12.79
C ASP A 171 18.21 20.62 12.10
N GLY A 172 16.94 20.39 11.75
CA GLY A 172 16.07 21.36 11.07
C GLY A 172 16.41 21.60 9.60
N ILE A 173 17.20 20.72 8.98
CA ILE A 173 17.63 20.81 7.57
C ILE A 173 16.56 20.26 6.62
N SER A 174 15.75 19.30 7.08
CA SER A 174 14.65 18.68 6.32
C SER A 174 13.40 18.54 7.19
N ALA A 175 12.22 18.50 6.59
CA ALA A 175 10.97 18.13 7.28
C ALA A 175 10.62 16.63 7.14
N GLY A 176 11.36 15.91 6.29
CA GLY A 176 11.02 14.57 5.85
C GLY A 176 9.76 14.53 4.97
N SER A 177 9.41 13.33 4.56
CA SER A 177 8.24 13.01 3.75
C SER A 177 7.05 12.71 4.65
N VAL A 178 5.99 13.53 4.55
CA VAL A 178 4.70 13.24 5.19
C VAL A 178 3.94 12.26 4.30
N LEU A 179 3.64 11.08 4.84
CA LEU A 179 2.82 10.09 4.16
C LEU A 179 1.42 10.21 4.71
N GLU A 180 0.48 10.70 3.89
CA GLU A 180 -0.93 10.68 4.27
C GLU A 180 -1.39 9.23 4.40
N GLU A 181 -2.34 8.99 5.30
CA GLU A 181 -2.97 7.67 5.47
C GLU A 181 -3.41 7.21 4.08
N GLY A 182 -2.90 6.04 3.68
CA GLY A 182 -3.09 5.49 2.36
C GLY A 182 -4.56 5.18 2.11
N SER A 183 -5.31 6.20 1.72
CA SER A 183 -6.52 6.00 0.96
C SER A 183 -6.31 6.69 -0.38
N GLN A 184 -5.69 5.94 -1.31
CA GLN A 184 -6.51 5.69 -2.49
C GLN A 184 -7.81 5.18 -1.91
N ASP A 185 -8.84 6.04 -1.87
CA ASP A 185 -10.08 5.69 -1.19
C ASP A 185 -10.63 4.46 -1.90
N TRP A 186 -10.27 3.29 -1.38
CA TRP A 186 -10.65 2.04 -2.00
C TRP A 186 -12.18 1.96 -1.99
N ARG A 187 -12.88 2.66 -1.09
CA ARG A 187 -14.33 2.79 -1.15
C ARG A 187 -14.80 3.65 -2.32
N ALA A 188 -14.01 4.63 -2.76
CA ALA A 188 -14.24 5.36 -4.00
C ALA A 188 -13.86 4.53 -5.24
N ILE A 189 -12.78 3.74 -5.20
CA ILE A 189 -12.22 3.02 -6.35
C ILE A 189 -12.90 1.66 -6.60
N ILE A 190 -13.20 0.90 -5.54
CA ILE A 190 -13.82 -0.44 -5.61
C ILE A 190 -15.13 -0.42 -6.41
N PRO A 191 -16.07 0.54 -6.22
CA PRO A 191 -17.27 0.62 -7.04
C PRO A 191 -16.97 0.77 -8.54
N TRP A 192 -15.94 1.54 -8.91
CA TRP A 192 -15.52 1.69 -10.32
C TRP A 192 -14.87 0.43 -10.85
N LEU A 193 -14.01 -0.24 -10.09
CA LEU A 193 -13.42 -1.53 -10.49
C LEU A 193 -14.48 -2.61 -10.67
N LEU A 194 -15.44 -2.71 -9.73
CA LEU A 194 -16.57 -3.63 -9.83
C LEU A 194 -17.49 -3.28 -11.00
N GLY A 195 -17.79 -1.99 -11.20
CA GLY A 195 -18.58 -1.50 -12.34
C GLY A 195 -17.91 -1.83 -13.67
N GLY A 196 -16.60 -1.59 -13.78
CA GLY A 196 -15.79 -1.92 -14.95
C GLY A 196 -15.76 -3.42 -15.23
N LEU A 197 -15.62 -4.25 -14.19
CA LEU A 197 -15.68 -5.70 -14.31
C LEU A 197 -17.06 -6.17 -14.80
N VAL A 198 -18.16 -5.63 -14.27
CA VAL A 198 -19.53 -5.96 -14.71
C VAL A 198 -19.74 -5.58 -16.18
N VAL A 199 -19.34 -4.36 -16.58
CA VAL A 199 -19.45 -3.88 -17.97
C VAL A 199 -18.61 -4.74 -18.91
N PHE A 200 -17.40 -5.12 -18.50
CA PHE A 200 -16.54 -6.03 -19.25
C PHE A 200 -17.21 -7.39 -19.45
N LEU A 201 -17.73 -8.01 -18.38
CA LEU A 201 -18.39 -9.32 -18.45
C LEU A 201 -19.67 -9.28 -19.31
N LEU A 202 -20.45 -8.19 -19.25
CA LEU A 202 -21.60 -7.99 -20.12
C LEU A 202 -21.17 -7.96 -21.60
N ASN A 203 -20.15 -7.17 -21.95
CA ASN A 203 -19.65 -7.08 -23.32
C ASN A 203 -19.01 -8.39 -23.80
N LEU A 204 -18.30 -9.10 -22.92
CA LEU A 204 -17.77 -10.43 -23.21
C LEU A 204 -18.92 -11.42 -23.52
N SER A 205 -19.99 -11.38 -22.73
CA SER A 205 -21.16 -12.24 -22.97
C SER A 205 -21.85 -11.94 -24.30
N ALA A 206 -21.99 -10.65 -24.66
CA ALA A 206 -22.60 -10.24 -25.92
C ALA A 206 -21.75 -10.58 -27.12
N TRP A 207 -20.43 -10.44 -26.99
CA TRP A 207 -19.48 -10.84 -28.00
C TRP A 207 -19.52 -12.35 -28.25
N LEU A 208 -19.40 -13.17 -27.21
CA LEU A 208 -19.46 -14.63 -27.32
C LEU A 208 -20.80 -15.10 -27.92
N TRP A 209 -21.92 -14.50 -27.47
CA TRP A 209 -23.23 -14.81 -28.03
C TRP A 209 -23.36 -14.42 -29.51
N GLY A 210 -22.81 -13.27 -29.90
CA GLY A 210 -22.75 -12.83 -31.29
C GLY A 210 -21.93 -13.77 -32.17
N VAL A 211 -20.77 -14.20 -31.70
CA VAL A 211 -19.92 -15.18 -32.38
C VAL A 211 -20.65 -16.51 -32.58
N VAL A 212 -21.24 -17.05 -31.50
CA VAL A 212 -22.00 -18.31 -31.55
C VAL A 212 -23.20 -18.21 -32.49
N ALA A 213 -23.95 -17.11 -32.43
CA ALA A 213 -25.09 -16.88 -33.31
C ALA A 213 -24.65 -16.80 -34.79
N GLY A 214 -23.52 -16.14 -35.07
CA GLY A 214 -22.94 -16.06 -36.41
C GLY A 214 -22.55 -17.44 -36.96
N PHE A 215 -21.82 -18.24 -36.19
CA PHE A 215 -21.38 -19.58 -36.62
C PHE A 215 -22.53 -20.58 -36.81
N ARG A 216 -23.66 -20.42 -36.10
CA ARG A 216 -24.86 -21.23 -36.32
C ARG A 216 -25.48 -21.05 -37.71
N VAL A 217 -25.03 -20.05 -38.47
CA VAL A 217 -25.63 -19.64 -39.74
C VAL A 217 -24.63 -19.68 -40.87
N SER A 218 -23.44 -19.11 -40.68
CA SER A 218 -22.34 -19.31 -41.62
C SER A 218 -20.97 -19.04 -40.98
N MET A 219 -19.94 -19.67 -41.55
CA MET A 219 -18.55 -19.46 -41.14
C MET A 219 -18.11 -18.00 -41.35
N LEU A 220 -18.63 -17.33 -42.38
CA LEU A 220 -18.38 -15.91 -42.66
C LEU A 220 -18.92 -15.02 -41.53
N TRP A 221 -20.18 -15.20 -41.11
CA TRP A 221 -20.78 -14.36 -40.07
C TRP A 221 -20.24 -14.65 -38.67
N GLY A 222 -19.85 -15.90 -38.38
CA GLY A 222 -19.10 -16.22 -37.17
C GLY A 222 -17.75 -15.49 -37.10
N GLY A 223 -17.00 -15.50 -38.21
CA GLY A 223 -15.73 -14.76 -38.32
C GLY A 223 -15.90 -13.24 -38.25
N LEU A 224 -16.88 -12.67 -38.94
CA LEU A 224 -17.17 -11.23 -38.87
C LEU A 224 -17.56 -10.80 -37.45
N ASN A 225 -18.40 -11.56 -36.76
CA ASN A 225 -18.79 -11.25 -35.38
C ASN A 225 -17.63 -11.37 -34.39
N LEU A 226 -16.63 -12.20 -34.69
CA LEU A 226 -15.43 -12.37 -33.86
C LEU A 226 -14.56 -11.11 -33.89
N PHE A 227 -14.35 -10.51 -35.06
CA PHE A 227 -13.41 -9.41 -35.23
C PHE A 227 -14.03 -8.01 -35.21
N PHE A 228 -15.35 -7.88 -35.44
CA PHE A 228 -16.01 -6.57 -35.62
C PHE A 228 -17.12 -6.33 -34.60
N TYR A 229 -16.87 -6.61 -33.32
CA TYR A 229 -17.79 -6.25 -32.23
C TYR A 229 -17.75 -4.73 -31.95
N PRO A 230 -18.89 -4.08 -31.68
CA PRO A 230 -20.27 -4.61 -31.66
C PRO A 230 -20.99 -4.52 -33.03
N LEU A 231 -20.37 -3.94 -34.05
CA LEU A 231 -21.01 -3.61 -35.33
C LEU A 231 -21.52 -4.83 -36.12
N ALA A 232 -20.70 -5.87 -36.28
CA ALA A 232 -21.07 -7.05 -37.05
C ALA A 232 -22.25 -7.83 -36.43
N PRO A 233 -22.30 -8.08 -35.10
CA PRO A 233 -23.47 -8.66 -34.45
C PRO A 233 -24.77 -7.87 -34.66
N VAL A 234 -24.70 -6.54 -34.71
CA VAL A 234 -25.86 -5.65 -34.94
C VAL A 234 -26.35 -5.74 -36.38
N ILE A 235 -25.44 -5.61 -37.36
CA ILE A 235 -25.77 -5.74 -38.78
C ILE A 235 -26.36 -7.12 -39.06
N TYR A 236 -25.69 -8.16 -38.56
CA TYR A 236 -26.14 -9.54 -38.67
C TYR A 236 -27.57 -9.73 -38.15
N GLY A 237 -27.88 -9.21 -36.96
CA GLY A 237 -29.17 -9.47 -36.32
C GLY A 237 -30.37 -8.68 -36.87
N PHE A 238 -30.15 -7.49 -37.43
CA PHE A 238 -31.23 -6.68 -37.99
C PHE A 238 -31.39 -6.84 -39.51
N VAL A 239 -30.29 -7.08 -40.23
CA VAL A 239 -30.28 -7.11 -41.70
C VAL A 239 -30.35 -8.54 -42.24
N ILE A 240 -29.63 -9.49 -41.61
CA ILE A 240 -29.39 -10.82 -42.19
C ILE A 240 -30.33 -11.88 -41.60
N GLN A 241 -30.44 -11.99 -40.26
CA GLN A 241 -31.26 -13.04 -39.63
C GLN A 241 -32.09 -12.53 -38.44
N LYS A 242 -33.36 -12.23 -38.73
CA LYS A 242 -34.28 -11.55 -37.81
C LYS A 242 -34.84 -12.41 -36.67
N THR A 243 -34.70 -13.73 -36.72
CA THR A 243 -35.21 -14.64 -35.66
C THR A 243 -34.16 -14.90 -34.58
N LEU A 244 -32.98 -15.41 -34.95
CA LEU A 244 -31.90 -15.73 -34.02
C LEU A 244 -30.98 -14.53 -33.76
N GLY A 245 -30.62 -13.80 -34.81
CA GLY A 245 -29.67 -12.69 -34.75
C GLY A 245 -30.23 -11.44 -34.06
N ARG A 246 -31.55 -11.19 -34.15
CA ARG A 246 -32.18 -10.01 -33.51
C ARG A 246 -31.97 -9.97 -31.99
N ARG A 247 -32.01 -11.11 -31.31
CA ARG A 247 -31.74 -11.19 -29.86
C ARG A 247 -30.27 -10.86 -29.55
N SER A 248 -29.36 -11.37 -30.40
CA SER A 248 -27.93 -11.06 -30.28
C SER A 248 -27.62 -9.58 -30.54
N ALA A 249 -28.27 -8.97 -31.52
CA ALA A 249 -28.09 -7.56 -31.84
C ALA A 249 -28.61 -6.65 -30.73
N LEU A 250 -29.80 -6.95 -30.18
CA LEU A 250 -30.34 -6.20 -29.05
C LEU A 250 -29.45 -6.33 -27.80
N TRP A 251 -28.91 -7.52 -27.54
CA TRP A 251 -27.99 -7.75 -26.42
C TRP A 251 -26.65 -7.02 -26.61
N ALA A 252 -26.09 -7.02 -27.82
CA ALA A 252 -24.88 -6.26 -28.15
C ALA A 252 -25.08 -4.74 -28.00
N ILE A 253 -26.23 -4.20 -28.44
CA ILE A 253 -26.57 -2.78 -28.25
C ILE A 253 -26.68 -2.45 -26.77
N PHE A 254 -27.39 -3.26 -25.98
CA PHE A 254 -27.49 -3.05 -24.54
C PHE A 254 -26.11 -3.05 -23.86
N CYS A 255 -25.28 -4.06 -24.12
CA CYS A 255 -23.95 -4.16 -23.48
C CYS A 255 -23.02 -3.02 -23.92
N PHE A 256 -23.06 -2.61 -25.19
CA PHE A 256 -22.26 -1.51 -25.69
C PHE A 256 -22.74 -0.16 -25.15
N THR A 257 -24.04 0.05 -25.00
CA THR A 257 -24.58 1.27 -24.36
C THR A 257 -24.20 1.36 -22.88
N CYS A 258 -24.18 0.24 -22.15
CA CYS A 258 -23.62 0.19 -20.80
C CYS A 258 -22.13 0.57 -20.76
N LEU A 259 -21.33 0.13 -21.74
CA LEU A 259 -19.91 0.51 -21.85
C LEU A 259 -19.73 2.01 -22.10
N VAL A 260 -20.45 2.55 -23.08
CA VAL A 260 -20.42 3.99 -23.38
C VAL A 260 -20.87 4.81 -22.17
N GLY A 261 -21.96 4.41 -21.51
CA GLY A 261 -22.45 5.08 -20.31
C GLY A 261 -21.42 5.07 -19.17
N PHE A 262 -20.75 3.93 -18.95
CA PHE A 262 -19.70 3.81 -17.93
C PHE A 262 -18.47 4.68 -18.24
N ILE A 263 -18.03 4.73 -19.50
CA ILE A 263 -16.93 5.61 -19.93
C ILE A 263 -17.29 7.09 -19.73
N ILE A 264 -18.52 7.49 -20.08
CA ILE A 264 -19.00 8.86 -19.87
C ILE A 264 -19.00 9.22 -18.39
N MET A 265 -19.42 8.31 -17.50
CA MET A 265 -19.39 8.54 -16.06
C MET A 265 -17.96 8.74 -15.53
N ILE A 266 -17.00 7.93 -15.99
CA ILE A 266 -15.58 8.08 -15.62
C ILE A 266 -15.04 9.44 -16.08
N ILE A 267 -15.27 9.81 -17.35
CA ILE A 267 -14.80 11.10 -17.89
C ILE A 267 -15.44 12.28 -17.14
N ALA A 268 -16.73 12.18 -16.80
CA ALA A 268 -17.42 13.23 -16.07
C ALA A 268 -16.86 13.43 -14.65
N GLN A 269 -16.45 12.34 -13.98
CA GLN A 269 -15.81 12.40 -12.66
C GLN A 269 -14.42 13.05 -12.71
N GLU A 270 -13.61 12.80 -13.74
CA GLU A 270 -12.29 13.45 -13.86
C GLU A 270 -12.38 14.97 -14.12
N SER A 271 -13.55 15.46 -14.55
CA SER A 271 -13.80 16.87 -14.87
C SER A 271 -14.42 17.70 -13.73
N SER A 272 -14.77 17.06 -12.61
CA SER A 272 -15.41 17.66 -11.43
C SER A 272 -14.45 17.73 -10.25
#